data_AF-A0A849E852-F1
#
_entry.id   AF-A0A849E852-F1
#
_cell.length_a   1.000
_cell.length_b   1.000
_cell.length_c   1.000
_cell.angle_alpha   90.00
_cell.angle_beta   90.00
_cell.angle_gamma   90.00
#
_symmetry.space_group_name_H-M   'P 1'
#
loop_
_entity.id
_entity.type
_entity.pdbx_description
1 polymer ?
#
loop_
_entity_poly.entity_id
_entity_poly.type
_entity_poly.pdbx_seq_one_letter_code
_entity_poly.pdbx_strand_id
1 'polypeptide(L)'
;MRSVESAEQPGPVAVHNDCCRIDVVMMATADIGEYAKETLANWQSYCLKHGYSLTQYDEQVLSDLHINWSKIELAKRHLRQSECDWMVVADADTWVCDQSRRLEEFIDDQPGIDAVFSSDASVRAGVLVPLNWLGIWECRAWICPNAGFFAIRNSPEGQMFMDEWMDLPYGELAYLADKPPRDQWVLWKGLFRKWRSRLRLDKKNVLRVIDDFHWWQIKTFGDVPFIAHDKRLTLRLKRNQK
;
A
#
# COMPACT_ATOMS: atom_id res chain seq x y z
N MET A 1 -23.46 14.92 -65.86
CA MET A 1 -23.03 15.53 -64.58
C MET A 1 -23.22 14.47 -63.50
N ARG A 2 -22.13 13.97 -62.93
CA ARG A 2 -22.15 12.95 -61.86
C ARG A 2 -22.35 13.68 -60.52
N SER A 3 -23.38 13.29 -59.78
CA SER A 3 -23.63 13.71 -58.40
C SER A 3 -22.60 13.07 -57.48
N VAL A 4 -21.87 13.90 -56.74
CA VAL A 4 -20.91 13.48 -55.72
C VAL A 4 -21.69 13.39 -54.40
N GLU A 5 -21.86 12.16 -53.89
CA GLU A 5 -22.36 11.93 -52.54
C GLU A 5 -21.30 12.38 -51.53
N SER A 6 -21.70 13.24 -50.60
CA SER A 6 -20.85 13.71 -49.50
C SER A 6 -20.72 12.59 -48.47
N ALA A 7 -19.50 12.11 -48.28
CA ALA A 7 -19.16 11.23 -47.17
C ALA A 7 -19.36 11.97 -45.84
N GLU A 8 -20.25 11.45 -44.99
CA GLU A 8 -20.37 11.87 -43.60
C GLU A 8 -19.03 11.64 -42.89
N GLN A 9 -18.50 12.69 -42.25
CA GLN A 9 -17.32 12.56 -41.41
C GLN A 9 -17.72 11.88 -40.09
N PRO A 10 -16.98 10.87 -39.61
CA PRO A 10 -17.23 10.28 -38.30
C PRO A 10 -16.91 11.33 -37.23
N GLY A 11 -17.90 11.62 -36.38
CA GLY A 11 -17.72 12.46 -35.20
C GLY A 11 -16.68 11.88 -34.25
N PRO A 12 -16.15 12.70 -33.32
CA PRO A 12 -15.15 12.24 -32.37
C PRO A 12 -15.71 11.09 -31.53
N VAL A 13 -15.11 9.91 -31.69
CA VAL A 13 -15.37 8.76 -30.82
C VAL A 13 -14.87 9.15 -29.44
N ALA A 14 -15.80 9.33 -28.49
CA ALA A 14 -15.47 9.49 -27.09
C ALA A 14 -14.73 8.22 -26.64
N VAL A 15 -13.43 8.33 -26.41
CA VAL A 15 -12.64 7.28 -25.77
C VAL A 15 -13.07 7.29 -24.30
N HIS A 16 -14.03 6.44 -23.95
CA HIS A 16 -14.25 6.05 -22.56
C HIS A 16 -13.03 5.27 -22.10
N ASN A 17 -12.00 5.99 -21.63
CA ASN A 17 -10.96 5.42 -20.78
C ASN A 17 -11.56 5.30 -19.38
N ASP A 18 -12.39 4.29 -19.15
CA ASP A 18 -12.74 3.88 -17.78
C ASP A 18 -11.52 3.17 -17.17
N CYS A 19 -10.45 3.94 -16.99
CA CYS A 19 -9.26 3.52 -16.28
C CYS A 19 -9.56 3.60 -14.79
N CYS A 20 -9.21 2.56 -14.04
CA CYS A 20 -9.38 2.47 -12.60
C CYS A 20 -8.87 3.74 -11.90
N ARG A 21 -9.73 4.47 -11.19
CA ARG A 21 -9.38 5.66 -10.41
C ARG A 21 -8.66 5.21 -9.14
N ILE A 22 -7.40 5.64 -9.00
CA ILE A 22 -6.55 5.27 -7.86
C ILE A 22 -6.13 6.52 -7.11
N ASP A 23 -6.39 6.51 -5.80
CA ASP A 23 -5.86 7.51 -4.88
C ASP A 23 -4.76 6.88 -4.03
N VAL A 24 -3.62 7.56 -3.94
CA VAL A 24 -2.53 7.19 -3.04
C VAL A 24 -2.63 8.04 -1.77
N VAL A 25 -2.53 7.39 -0.61
CA VAL A 25 -2.56 8.03 0.70
C VAL A 25 -1.24 7.75 1.41
N MET A 26 -0.63 8.82 1.91
CA MET A 26 0.57 8.75 2.75
C MET A 26 0.33 9.46 4.07
N MET A 27 0.93 8.94 5.14
CA MET A 27 1.01 9.64 6.42
C MET A 27 2.46 9.95 6.75
N ALA A 28 2.77 11.23 6.92
CA ALA A 28 4.09 11.72 7.28
C ALA A 28 3.98 12.89 8.27
N THR A 29 4.27 12.63 9.55
CA THR A 29 4.30 13.68 10.58
C THR A 29 5.59 14.50 10.49
N ALA A 30 5.61 15.68 11.13
CA ALA A 30 6.78 16.57 11.16
C ALA A 30 8.07 15.86 11.64
N ASP A 31 7.95 14.91 12.59
CA ASP A 31 9.08 14.20 13.21
C ASP A 31 9.86 13.31 12.23
N ILE A 32 9.25 12.91 11.12
CA ILE A 32 9.88 12.10 10.06
C ILE A 32 10.11 12.91 8.78
N GLY A 33 9.91 14.22 8.85
CA GLY A 33 9.81 15.12 7.70
C GLY A 33 11.04 15.14 6.79
N GLU A 34 12.25 14.85 7.29
CA GLU A 34 13.45 14.93 6.45
C GLU A 34 13.49 13.85 5.35
N TYR A 35 13.35 12.56 5.70
CA TYR A 35 13.29 11.50 4.67
C TYR A 35 11.91 11.43 4.00
N ALA A 36 10.84 11.77 4.73
CA ALA A 36 9.50 11.76 4.17
C ALA A 36 9.34 12.78 3.03
N LYS A 37 10.13 13.86 3.00
CA LYS A 37 10.15 14.82 1.88
C LYS A 37 10.58 14.17 0.57
N GLU A 38 11.63 13.36 0.60
CA GLU A 38 12.15 12.72 -0.62
C GLU A 38 11.20 11.65 -1.13
N THR A 39 10.68 10.79 -0.23
CA THR A 39 9.72 9.75 -0.60
C THR A 39 8.38 10.34 -1.05
N LEU A 40 7.91 11.41 -0.41
CA LEU A 40 6.73 12.14 -0.86
C LEU A 40 6.93 12.74 -2.26
N ALA A 41 8.06 13.39 -2.51
CA ALA A 41 8.37 13.94 -3.84
C ALA A 41 8.43 12.84 -4.92
N ASN A 42 8.98 11.67 -4.56
CA ASN A 42 8.99 10.49 -5.42
C ASN A 42 7.57 10.00 -5.76
N TRP A 43 6.69 9.89 -4.76
CA TRP A 43 5.29 9.53 -4.96
C TRP A 43 4.49 10.59 -5.73
N GLN A 44 4.73 11.88 -5.48
CA GLN A 44 4.11 12.99 -6.20
C GLN A 44 4.42 12.91 -7.69
N SER A 45 5.70 12.75 -8.04
CA SER A 45 6.12 12.63 -9.44
C SER A 45 5.51 11.39 -10.11
N TYR A 46 5.44 10.27 -9.39
CA TYR A 46 4.85 9.03 -9.89
C TYR A 46 3.33 9.17 -10.13
N CYS A 47 2.59 9.71 -9.16
CA CYS A 47 1.15 9.89 -9.27
C CYS A 47 0.79 10.86 -10.41
N LEU A 48 1.54 11.97 -10.52
CA LEU A 48 1.37 12.93 -11.62
C LEU A 48 1.59 12.28 -12.98
N LYS A 49 2.61 11.41 -13.11
CA LYS A 49 2.93 10.72 -14.36
C LYS A 49 1.81 9.79 -14.83
N HIS A 50 1.13 9.12 -13.91
CA HIS A 50 0.14 8.09 -14.25
C HIS A 50 -1.32 8.52 -14.10
N GLY A 51 -1.56 9.75 -13.64
CA GLY A 51 -2.90 10.31 -13.47
C GLY A 51 -3.60 9.85 -12.18
N TYR A 52 -2.84 9.49 -11.14
CA TYR A 52 -3.37 9.16 -9.82
C TYR A 52 -3.44 10.39 -8.92
N SER A 53 -4.34 10.39 -7.94
CA SER A 53 -4.32 11.40 -6.88
C SER A 53 -3.33 11.00 -5.78
N LEU A 54 -2.75 11.99 -5.11
CA LEU A 54 -1.96 11.77 -3.91
C LEU A 54 -2.42 12.69 -2.79
N THR A 55 -2.74 12.11 -1.64
CA THR A 55 -3.08 12.84 -0.41
C THR A 55 -2.07 12.50 0.68
N GLN A 56 -1.41 13.54 1.20
CA GLN A 56 -0.59 13.44 2.40
C GLN A 56 -1.40 13.89 3.61
N TYR A 57 -1.37 13.08 4.67
CA TYR A 57 -1.79 13.49 6.00
C TYR A 57 -0.58 13.63 6.92
N ASP A 58 -0.62 14.62 7.82
CA ASP A 58 0.46 14.92 8.76
C ASP A 58 0.00 14.98 10.22
N GLU A 59 -1.29 14.75 10.47
CA GLU A 59 -1.92 14.83 11.79
C GLU A 59 -2.11 13.47 12.49
N GLN A 60 -1.86 13.44 13.80
CA GLN A 60 -2.28 12.34 14.66
C GLN A 60 -3.75 12.54 15.08
N VAL A 61 -4.66 11.75 14.52
CA VAL A 61 -6.10 11.88 14.79
C VAL A 61 -6.60 11.01 15.94
N LEU A 62 -5.78 10.07 16.42
CA LEU A 62 -6.08 9.21 17.58
C LEU A 62 -5.02 9.46 18.65
N SER A 63 -5.42 10.11 19.75
CA SER A 63 -4.51 10.51 20.83
C SER A 63 -4.20 9.40 21.82
N ASP A 64 -5.03 8.36 21.87
CA ASP A 64 -4.97 7.22 22.78
C ASP A 64 -4.30 5.98 22.17
N LEU A 65 -4.06 5.99 20.86
CA LEU A 65 -3.35 4.93 20.14
C LEU A 65 -2.06 5.45 19.48
N HIS A 66 -1.09 4.54 19.29
CA HIS A 66 0.12 4.86 18.53
C HIS A 66 -0.18 5.38 17.11
N ILE A 67 0.68 6.26 16.58
CA ILE A 67 0.51 6.97 15.29
C ILE A 67 0.14 6.07 14.09
N ASN A 68 0.61 4.82 14.06
CA ASN A 68 0.23 3.83 13.04
C ASN A 68 -1.30 3.66 12.91
N TRP A 69 -2.04 3.78 14.00
CA TRP A 69 -3.50 3.71 13.98
C TRP A 69 -4.15 4.96 13.40
N SER A 70 -3.53 6.13 13.58
CA SER A 70 -4.00 7.35 12.89
C SER A 70 -3.90 7.19 11.37
N LYS A 71 -2.87 6.52 10.84
CA LYS A 71 -2.78 6.19 9.41
C LYS A 71 -3.98 5.37 8.94
N ILE A 72 -4.35 4.32 9.69
CA ILE A 72 -5.48 3.44 9.32
C ILE A 72 -6.81 4.20 9.38
N GLU A 73 -7.02 5.02 10.41
CA GLU A 73 -8.23 5.85 10.55
C GLU A 73 -8.33 6.91 9.43
N LEU A 74 -7.23 7.58 9.10
CA LEU A 74 -7.20 8.55 8.00
C LEU A 74 -7.45 7.89 6.65
N ALA A 75 -6.85 6.72 6.40
CA ALA A 75 -7.13 5.94 5.20
C ALA A 75 -8.61 5.51 5.13
N LYS A 76 -9.20 5.09 6.24
CA LYS A 76 -10.65 4.76 6.32
C LYS A 76 -11.52 5.97 5.97
N ARG A 77 -11.21 7.16 6.53
CA ARG A 77 -11.93 8.41 6.21
C ARG A 77 -11.79 8.77 4.73
N HIS A 78 -10.56 8.68 4.21
CA HIS A 78 -10.25 8.97 2.82
C HIS A 78 -11.05 8.08 1.87
N LEU A 79 -11.04 6.75 2.09
CA LEU A 79 -11.78 5.79 1.26
C LEU A 79 -13.28 6.13 1.16
N ARG A 80 -13.89 6.62 2.24
CA ARG A 80 -15.32 6.99 2.27
C ARG A 80 -15.64 8.32 1.61
N GLN A 81 -14.67 9.23 1.59
CA GLN A 81 -14.85 10.58 1.06
C GLN A 81 -14.42 10.70 -0.41
N SER A 82 -13.55 9.81 -0.85
CA SER A 82 -13.06 9.74 -2.22
C SER A 82 -14.04 8.95 -3.11
N GLU A 83 -14.05 9.33 -4.39
CA GLU A 83 -14.71 8.56 -5.44
C GLU A 83 -13.75 7.57 -6.12
N CYS A 84 -12.53 7.35 -5.62
CA CYS A 84 -11.61 6.37 -6.19
C CYS A 84 -12.23 4.96 -6.22
N ASP A 85 -11.78 4.14 -7.17
CA ASP A 85 -12.15 2.72 -7.22
C ASP A 85 -11.24 1.90 -6.29
N TRP A 86 -9.99 2.35 -6.13
CA TRP A 86 -9.01 1.80 -5.20
C TRP A 86 -8.23 2.90 -4.48
N MET A 87 -8.05 2.72 -3.19
CA MET A 87 -7.11 3.52 -2.39
C MET A 87 -5.86 2.70 -2.11
N VAL A 88 -4.68 3.28 -2.37
CA VAL A 88 -3.37 2.69 -2.03
C VAL A 88 -2.78 3.45 -0.86
N VAL A 89 -2.49 2.75 0.23
CA VAL A 89 -1.78 3.31 1.39
C VAL A 89 -0.30 2.97 1.29
N ALA A 90 0.54 3.99 1.40
CA ALA A 90 1.99 3.87 1.36
C ALA A 90 2.62 4.49 2.62
N ASP A 91 3.43 3.72 3.35
CA ASP A 91 4.22 4.25 4.45
C ASP A 91 5.23 5.29 3.90
N ALA A 92 5.60 6.26 4.75
CA ALA A 92 6.57 7.30 4.39
C ALA A 92 7.97 6.77 4.05
N ASP A 93 8.29 5.51 4.36
CA ASP A 93 9.54 4.84 4.02
C ASP A 93 9.41 3.90 2.80
N THR A 94 8.41 4.14 1.95
CA THR A 94 8.25 3.49 0.65
C THR A 94 8.73 4.38 -0.50
N TRP A 95 9.26 3.74 -1.55
CA TRP A 95 9.83 4.41 -2.71
C TRP A 95 9.44 3.68 -3.99
N VAL A 96 8.98 4.41 -5.00
CA VAL A 96 8.74 3.89 -6.34
C VAL A 96 10.07 3.86 -7.10
N CYS A 97 10.56 2.64 -7.31
CA CYS A 97 11.84 2.37 -7.96
C CYS A 97 11.70 2.29 -9.49
N ASP A 98 10.60 1.72 -9.99
CA ASP A 98 10.30 1.67 -11.42
C ASP A 98 9.10 2.57 -11.76
N GLN A 99 9.41 3.76 -12.24
CA GLN A 99 8.42 4.78 -12.61
C GLN A 99 7.62 4.43 -13.87
N SER A 100 8.01 3.39 -14.63
CA SER A 100 7.32 3.00 -15.86
C SER A 100 6.11 2.09 -15.59
N ARG A 101 6.15 1.36 -14.49
CA ARG A 101 5.11 0.42 -14.05
C ARG A 101 3.92 1.15 -13.43
N ARG A 102 2.76 0.49 -13.41
CA ARG A 102 1.48 1.05 -12.97
C ARG A 102 0.97 0.39 -11.70
N LEU A 103 0.20 1.11 -10.86
CA LEU A 103 -0.36 0.56 -9.62
C LEU A 103 -1.36 -0.57 -9.87
N GLU A 104 -1.99 -0.57 -11.04
CA GLU A 104 -2.87 -1.63 -11.53
C GLU A 104 -2.14 -2.99 -11.58
N GLU A 105 -0.81 -3.02 -11.78
CA GLU A 105 -0.02 -4.26 -11.70
C GLU A 105 0.13 -4.77 -10.26
N PHE A 106 0.17 -3.85 -9.29
CA PHE A 106 0.16 -4.21 -7.89
C PHE A 106 -1.23 -4.63 -7.44
N ILE A 107 -2.29 -3.95 -7.89
CA ILE A 107 -3.68 -4.22 -7.52
C ILE A 107 -4.16 -5.52 -8.17
N ASP A 108 -3.79 -5.77 -9.44
CA ASP A 108 -4.20 -6.94 -10.23
C ASP A 108 -5.69 -7.23 -10.00
N ASP A 109 -6.53 -6.33 -10.49
CA ASP A 109 -7.96 -6.28 -10.15
C ASP A 109 -8.65 -7.61 -10.55
N GLN A 110 -8.95 -8.41 -9.53
CA GLN A 110 -9.61 -9.70 -9.65
C GLN A 110 -11.00 -9.65 -9.01
N PRO A 111 -12.02 -10.28 -9.63
CA PRO A 111 -13.35 -10.39 -9.04
C PRO A 111 -13.31 -10.99 -7.63
N GLY A 112 -14.02 -10.35 -6.69
CA GLY A 112 -14.11 -10.81 -5.31
C GLY A 112 -12.92 -10.45 -4.41
N ILE A 113 -11.90 -9.76 -4.93
CA ILE A 113 -10.81 -9.21 -4.13
C ILE A 113 -11.11 -7.75 -3.78
N ASP A 114 -11.04 -7.42 -2.50
CA ASP A 114 -11.29 -6.07 -1.96
C ASP A 114 -10.07 -5.50 -1.22
N ALA A 115 -9.07 -6.34 -0.95
CA ALA A 115 -7.84 -5.91 -0.29
C ALA A 115 -6.62 -6.58 -0.89
N VAL A 116 -5.56 -5.81 -1.10
CA VAL A 116 -4.27 -6.28 -1.61
C VAL A 116 -3.17 -5.79 -0.71
N PHE A 117 -2.34 -6.69 -0.20
CA PHE A 117 -1.23 -6.34 0.66
C PHE A 117 0.09 -6.79 0.06
N SER A 118 1.12 -5.98 0.23
CA SER A 118 2.49 -6.46 0.06
C SER A 118 2.79 -7.57 1.08
N SER A 119 3.64 -8.53 0.71
CA SER A 119 4.06 -9.59 1.61
C SER A 119 5.02 -9.10 2.71
N ASP A 120 4.85 -9.59 3.94
CA ASP A 120 5.83 -9.43 5.02
C ASP A 120 7.00 -10.43 4.87
N ALA A 121 7.70 -10.34 3.75
CA ALA A 121 8.79 -11.21 3.38
C ALA A 121 9.91 -10.43 2.68
N SER A 122 11.13 -10.98 2.71
CA SER A 122 12.28 -10.51 1.94
C SER A 122 12.67 -11.56 0.90
N VAL A 123 13.19 -11.13 -0.24
CA VAL A 123 13.79 -12.06 -1.23
C VAL A 123 15.26 -12.26 -0.87
N ARG A 124 15.67 -13.52 -0.67
CA ARG A 124 17.04 -13.92 -0.37
C ARG A 124 17.46 -14.99 -1.36
N ALA A 125 18.38 -14.64 -2.27
CA ALA A 125 18.83 -15.53 -3.36
C ALA A 125 17.66 -16.15 -4.15
N GLY A 126 16.66 -15.33 -4.50
CA GLY A 126 15.44 -15.79 -5.20
C GLY A 126 14.36 -16.41 -4.35
N VAL A 127 14.65 -16.72 -3.08
CA VAL A 127 13.70 -17.36 -2.19
C VAL A 127 13.00 -16.31 -1.35
N LEU A 128 11.67 -16.37 -1.32
CA LEU A 128 10.87 -15.52 -0.45
C LEU A 128 10.96 -16.03 0.99
N VAL A 129 11.67 -15.28 1.83
CA VAL A 129 11.92 -15.59 3.23
C VAL A 129 11.08 -14.67 4.12
N PRO A 130 10.20 -15.22 4.94
CA PRO A 130 9.35 -14.43 5.81
C PRO A 130 10.15 -13.70 6.89
N LEU A 131 9.64 -12.54 7.29
CA LEU A 131 10.31 -11.66 8.24
C LEU A 131 9.88 -11.90 9.68
N ASN A 132 8.70 -12.51 9.88
CA ASN A 132 8.17 -12.80 11.19
C ASN A 132 7.64 -14.24 11.27
N TRP A 133 8.49 -15.13 11.79
CA TRP A 133 8.16 -16.55 11.98
C TRP A 133 7.04 -16.78 13.01
N LEU A 134 6.94 -15.92 14.03
CA LEU A 134 5.85 -16.02 15.00
C LEU A 134 4.51 -15.68 14.34
N GLY A 135 4.47 -14.64 13.51
CA GLY A 135 3.30 -14.25 12.73
C GLY A 135 2.80 -15.38 11.82
N ILE A 136 3.72 -16.08 11.13
CA ILE A 136 3.40 -17.26 10.30
C ILE A 136 2.68 -18.32 11.11
N TRP A 137 3.26 -18.68 12.27
CA TRP A 137 2.73 -19.76 13.09
C TRP A 137 1.33 -19.42 13.62
N GLU A 138 1.15 -18.21 14.12
CA GLU A 138 -0.13 -17.68 14.60
C GLU A 138 -1.19 -17.60 13.48
N CYS A 139 -0.79 -17.13 12.30
CA CYS A 139 -1.70 -16.98 11.16
C CYS A 139 -1.97 -18.28 10.41
N ARG A 140 -1.22 -19.36 10.71
CA ARG A 140 -1.21 -20.61 9.93
C ARG A 140 -1.02 -20.34 8.44
N ALA A 141 -0.07 -19.48 8.10
CA ALA A 141 0.20 -19.04 6.74
C ALA A 141 1.70 -19.00 6.49
N TRP A 142 2.14 -19.35 5.29
CA TRP A 142 3.57 -19.30 4.93
C TRP A 142 4.13 -17.86 4.92
N ILE A 143 3.30 -16.89 4.56
CA ILE A 143 3.64 -15.47 4.46
C ILE A 143 2.42 -14.68 4.94
N CYS A 144 2.67 -13.63 5.73
CA CYS A 144 1.64 -12.73 6.23
C CYS A 144 1.66 -11.40 5.45
N PRO A 145 0.56 -10.62 5.46
CA PRO A 145 0.54 -9.28 4.85
C PRO A 145 1.41 -8.28 5.60
N ASN A 146 1.92 -7.27 4.90
CA ASN A 146 2.58 -6.11 5.49
C ASN A 146 1.66 -4.89 5.44
N ALA A 147 1.51 -4.20 6.57
CA ALA A 147 0.59 -3.06 6.72
C ALA A 147 1.15 -1.70 6.25
N GLY A 148 2.35 -1.68 5.64
CA GLY A 148 2.97 -0.43 5.18
C GLY A 148 2.89 -0.18 3.68
N PHE A 149 2.39 -1.15 2.90
CA PHE A 149 2.00 -0.90 1.52
C PHE A 149 0.86 -1.83 1.12
N PHE A 150 -0.32 -1.26 0.89
CA PHE A 150 -1.54 -2.03 0.59
C PHE A 150 -2.54 -1.22 -0.23
N ALA A 151 -3.47 -1.90 -0.89
CA ALA A 151 -4.60 -1.29 -1.60
C ALA A 151 -5.92 -1.84 -1.06
N ILE A 152 -6.93 -0.99 -0.93
CA ILE A 152 -8.30 -1.35 -0.56
C ILE A 152 -9.24 -0.85 -1.64
N ARG A 153 -10.14 -1.73 -2.09
CA ARG A 153 -11.18 -1.36 -3.05
C ARG A 153 -12.20 -0.47 -2.36
N ASN A 154 -12.67 0.57 -3.04
CA ASN A 154 -13.79 1.36 -2.55
C ASN A 154 -15.13 0.65 -2.83
N SER A 155 -15.32 -0.47 -2.14
CA SER A 155 -16.54 -1.28 -2.14
C SER A 155 -17.13 -1.32 -0.73
N PRO A 156 -18.40 -1.71 -0.56
CA PRO A 156 -18.97 -1.96 0.77
C PRO A 156 -18.09 -2.87 1.63
N GLU A 157 -17.46 -3.88 1.02
CA GLU A 157 -16.61 -4.82 1.75
C GLU A 157 -15.19 -4.32 1.99
N GLY A 158 -14.60 -3.52 1.10
CA GLY A 158 -13.35 -2.81 1.41
C GLY A 158 -13.53 -1.81 2.55
N GLN A 159 -14.67 -1.10 2.58
CA GLN A 159 -15.01 -0.22 3.71
C GLN A 159 -15.22 -1.00 5.01
N MET A 160 -15.96 -2.12 4.96
CA MET A 160 -16.14 -3.01 6.11
C MET A 160 -14.81 -3.58 6.62
N PHE A 161 -13.87 -3.92 5.73
CA PHE A 161 -12.54 -4.35 6.13
C PHE A 161 -11.82 -3.27 6.95
N MET A 162 -11.87 -2.01 6.51
CA MET A 162 -11.26 -0.88 7.22
C MET A 162 -11.95 -0.57 8.55
N ASP A 163 -13.27 -0.71 8.62
CA ASP A 163 -14.03 -0.58 9.86
C ASP A 163 -13.62 -1.63 10.89
N GLU A 164 -13.61 -2.91 10.50
CA GLU A 164 -13.20 -3.99 11.38
C GLU A 164 -11.75 -3.82 11.85
N TRP A 165 -10.85 -3.34 10.98
CA TRP A 165 -9.46 -3.07 11.37
C TRP A 165 -9.40 -2.04 12.50
N MET A 166 -10.21 -0.99 12.44
CA MET A 166 -10.24 0.06 13.45
C MET A 166 -10.99 -0.32 14.72
N ASP A 167 -11.96 -1.24 14.65
CA ASP A 167 -12.72 -1.68 15.83
C ASP A 167 -11.92 -2.65 16.72
N LEU A 168 -11.12 -3.53 16.10
CA LEU A 168 -10.32 -4.54 16.79
C LEU A 168 -9.33 -4.00 17.86
N PRO A 169 -8.57 -2.90 17.67
CA PRO A 169 -7.69 -2.35 18.70
C PRO A 169 -8.43 -1.73 19.89
N TYR A 170 -9.73 -1.46 19.79
CA TYR A 170 -10.55 -1.01 20.93
C TYR A 170 -11.33 -2.16 21.59
N GLY A 171 -11.45 -3.29 20.90
CA GLY A 171 -12.21 -4.46 21.35
C GLY A 171 -11.32 -5.68 21.60
N GLU A 172 -11.62 -6.75 20.86
CA GLU A 172 -11.04 -8.10 21.06
C GLU A 172 -9.51 -8.12 21.07
N LEU A 173 -8.88 -7.25 20.27
CA LEU A 173 -7.42 -7.22 20.09
C LEU A 173 -6.76 -5.97 20.71
N ALA A 174 -7.41 -5.31 21.66
CA ALA A 174 -6.85 -4.14 22.35
C ALA A 174 -5.47 -4.42 22.99
N TYR A 175 -5.26 -5.64 23.50
CA TYR A 175 -3.99 -6.07 24.07
C TYR A 175 -2.82 -6.14 23.06
N LEU A 176 -3.09 -6.00 21.76
CA LEU A 176 -2.10 -5.95 20.67
C LEU A 176 -1.89 -4.55 20.11
N ALA A 177 -2.80 -3.60 20.36
CA ALA A 177 -2.83 -2.30 19.71
C ALA A 177 -1.49 -1.55 19.80
N ASP A 178 -0.83 -1.61 20.97
CA ASP A 178 0.47 -0.95 21.20
C ASP A 178 1.68 -1.90 21.18
N LYS A 179 1.49 -3.20 20.92
CA LYS A 179 2.60 -4.17 20.87
C LYS A 179 3.18 -4.23 19.46
N PRO A 180 4.46 -3.91 19.21
CA PRO A 180 5.05 -4.01 17.87
C PRO A 180 4.93 -5.42 17.25
N PRO A 181 4.59 -5.55 15.95
CA PRO A 181 4.31 -4.49 14.96
C PRO A 181 2.84 -3.97 14.91
N ARG A 182 2.23 -3.67 16.05
CA ARG A 182 0.99 -2.86 16.26
C ARG A 182 -0.17 -3.19 15.32
N ASP A 183 -0.51 -2.29 14.40
CA ASP A 183 -1.56 -2.43 13.38
C ASP A 183 -1.42 -3.71 12.55
N GLN A 184 -0.18 -4.14 12.31
CA GLN A 184 0.11 -5.39 11.61
C GLN A 184 -0.23 -6.64 12.44
N TRP A 185 -0.10 -6.61 13.77
CA TRP A 185 -0.54 -7.72 14.62
C TRP A 185 -2.06 -7.91 14.58
N VAL A 186 -2.80 -6.80 14.60
CA VAL A 186 -4.26 -6.82 14.50
C VAL A 186 -4.71 -7.31 13.13
N LEU A 187 -4.06 -6.84 12.05
CA LEU A 187 -4.28 -7.35 10.70
C LEU A 187 -4.10 -8.87 10.64
N TRP A 188 -3.03 -9.38 11.24
CA TRP A 188 -2.70 -10.81 11.23
C TRP A 188 -3.69 -11.67 12.01
N LYS A 189 -3.97 -11.29 13.27
CA LYS A 189 -4.79 -12.10 14.16
C LYS A 189 -6.29 -11.94 13.91
N GLY A 190 -6.76 -10.74 13.54
CA GLY A 190 -8.17 -10.44 13.37
C GLY A 190 -8.66 -10.58 11.93
N LEU A 191 -7.95 -9.98 10.98
CA LEU A 191 -8.50 -9.78 9.63
C LEU A 191 -8.02 -10.82 8.62
N PHE A 192 -6.72 -11.10 8.58
CA PHE A 192 -6.11 -11.85 7.48
C PHE A 192 -6.73 -13.24 7.30
N ARG A 193 -7.06 -13.92 8.40
CA ARG A 193 -7.74 -15.21 8.34
C ARG A 193 -9.20 -15.09 7.94
N LYS A 194 -9.92 -14.12 8.51
CA LYS A 194 -11.35 -13.86 8.24
C LYS A 194 -11.59 -13.45 6.78
N TRP A 195 -10.71 -12.62 6.24
CA TRP A 195 -10.83 -12.01 4.91
C TRP A 195 -10.04 -12.73 3.82
N ARG A 196 -9.52 -13.93 4.10
CA ARG A 196 -8.58 -14.62 3.20
C ARG A 196 -9.09 -14.85 1.78
N SER A 197 -10.40 -15.03 1.58
CA SER A 197 -11.00 -15.21 0.26
C SER A 197 -11.14 -13.91 -0.54
N ARG A 198 -11.05 -12.75 0.13
CA ARG A 198 -11.21 -11.41 -0.46
C ARG A 198 -9.92 -10.58 -0.40
N LEU A 199 -8.84 -11.18 0.12
CA LEU A 199 -7.55 -10.55 0.32
C LEU A 199 -6.48 -11.27 -0.50
N ARG A 200 -5.74 -10.52 -1.31
CA ARG A 200 -4.59 -11.02 -2.07
C ARG A 200 -3.28 -10.55 -1.45
N LEU A 201 -2.29 -11.44 -1.45
CA LEU A 201 -0.91 -11.09 -1.10
C LEU A 201 -0.09 -10.91 -2.38
N ASP A 202 0.42 -9.70 -2.58
CA ASP A 202 1.45 -9.44 -3.57
C ASP A 202 2.82 -9.83 -3.04
N LYS A 203 3.55 -10.63 -3.83
CA LYS A 203 4.86 -11.20 -3.47
C LYS A 203 5.98 -10.73 -4.40
N LYS A 204 5.66 -9.87 -5.38
CA LYS A 204 6.52 -9.60 -6.53
C LYS A 204 6.83 -8.12 -6.72
N ASN A 205 5.84 -7.26 -6.46
CA ASN A 205 5.94 -5.85 -6.82
C ASN A 205 6.62 -5.03 -5.73
N VAL A 206 6.43 -5.42 -4.46
CA VAL A 206 6.96 -4.69 -3.32
C VAL A 206 8.07 -5.46 -2.64
N LEU A 207 9.26 -4.86 -2.61
CA LEU A 207 10.42 -5.42 -1.93
C LEU A 207 10.61 -4.79 -0.55
N ARG A 208 10.62 -5.62 0.50
CA ARG A 208 11.03 -5.20 1.85
C ARG A 208 12.55 -5.20 1.98
N VAL A 209 13.11 -4.03 2.26
CA VAL A 209 14.56 -3.84 2.50
C VAL A 209 14.80 -3.63 3.99
N ILE A 210 15.57 -4.55 4.59
CA ILE A 210 15.87 -4.54 6.04
C ILE A 210 17.39 -4.46 6.30
N ASP A 211 18.23 -4.86 5.34
CA ASP A 211 19.71 -4.86 5.43
C ASP A 211 20.35 -3.94 4.36
N ASP A 212 21.68 -3.77 4.38
CA ASP A 212 22.43 -2.85 3.52
C ASP A 212 22.18 -3.01 2.00
N PHE A 213 22.17 -1.85 1.31
CA PHE A 213 21.65 -1.66 -0.05
C PHE A 213 22.50 -2.38 -1.10
N HIS A 214 23.78 -2.58 -0.82
CA HIS A 214 24.72 -3.24 -1.72
C HIS A 214 24.38 -4.71 -2.02
N TRP A 215 23.60 -5.38 -1.16
CA TRP A 215 23.15 -6.75 -1.42
C TRP A 215 21.89 -6.83 -2.29
N TRP A 216 21.26 -5.70 -2.62
CA TRP A 216 20.01 -5.66 -3.37
C TRP A 216 20.14 -6.17 -4.80
N GLN A 217 21.19 -5.73 -5.53
CA GLN A 217 21.47 -6.18 -6.90
C GLN A 217 21.75 -7.69 -7.00
N ILE A 218 22.30 -8.29 -5.93
CA ILE A 218 22.56 -9.73 -5.85
C ILE A 218 21.28 -10.51 -5.50
N LYS A 219 20.32 -9.88 -4.79
CA LYS A 219 19.13 -10.54 -4.24
C LYS A 219 17.93 -10.58 -5.19
N THR A 220 17.82 -9.66 -6.14
CA THR A 220 16.71 -9.59 -7.11
C THR A 220 17.03 -10.19 -8.49
N PHE A 221 18.20 -10.82 -8.67
CA PHE A 221 18.69 -11.30 -9.97
C PHE A 221 18.74 -10.22 -11.07
N GLY A 222 18.90 -8.95 -10.69
CA GLY A 222 19.08 -7.84 -11.63
C GLY A 222 17.82 -7.06 -11.98
N ASP A 223 16.62 -7.52 -11.59
CA ASP A 223 15.41 -6.75 -11.82
C ASP A 223 15.23 -5.65 -10.76
N VAL A 224 14.85 -4.46 -11.22
CA VAL A 224 14.44 -3.35 -10.36
C VAL A 224 13.03 -3.68 -9.83
N PRO A 225 12.81 -3.77 -8.50
CA PRO A 225 11.49 -3.92 -7.94
C PRO A 225 10.64 -2.72 -8.35
N PHE A 226 9.33 -2.90 -8.40
CA PHE A 226 8.45 -1.76 -8.65
C PHE A 226 8.51 -0.77 -7.48
N ILE A 227 8.35 -1.28 -6.25
CA ILE A 227 8.34 -0.48 -5.03
C ILE A 227 9.33 -1.09 -4.03
N ALA A 228 10.15 -0.24 -3.41
CA ALA A 228 10.96 -0.60 -2.27
C ALA A 228 10.35 -0.05 -0.99
N HIS A 229 10.26 -0.88 0.04
CA HIS A 229 9.82 -0.51 1.38
C HIS A 229 11.05 -0.59 2.30
N ASP A 230 11.69 0.55 2.55
CA ASP A 230 13.01 0.66 3.17
C ASP A 230 12.95 1.10 4.64
N LYS A 231 12.86 0.11 5.53
CA LYS A 231 12.79 0.33 6.98
C LYS A 231 14.07 0.92 7.59
N ARG A 232 15.17 1.04 6.82
CA ARG A 232 16.42 1.65 7.30
C ARG A 232 16.34 3.16 7.36
N LEU A 233 15.49 3.78 6.53
CA LEU A 233 15.23 5.23 6.60
C LEU A 233 14.76 5.62 8.01
N THR A 234 13.84 4.82 8.57
CA THR A 234 13.39 4.98 9.97
C THR A 234 14.49 4.66 11.00
N LEU A 235 15.36 3.68 10.74
CA LEU A 235 16.43 3.30 11.68
C LEU A 235 17.59 4.31 11.74
N ARG A 236 17.89 5.03 10.64
CA ARG A 236 18.92 6.08 10.62
C ARG A 236 18.55 7.25 11.52
N LEU A 237 17.29 7.67 11.55
CA LEU A 237 16.82 8.72 12.46
C LEU A 237 17.02 8.36 13.94
N LYS A 238 16.69 7.13 14.33
CA LYS A 238 16.87 6.66 15.72
C LYS A 238 18.34 6.64 16.18
N ARG A 239 19.29 6.57 15.24
CA ARG A 239 20.73 6.63 15.53
C ARG A 239 21.22 8.07 15.67
N ASN A 240 20.63 9.02 14.94
CA ASN A 240 21.01 10.44 14.97
C ASN A 240 20.36 11.22 16.14
N GLN A 241 19.37 10.62 16.82
CA GLN A 241 18.71 11.18 18.02
C GLN A 241 19.31 10.66 19.35
N LYS A 242 20.39 9.86 19.31
CA LYS A 242 21.13 9.38 20.48
C LYS A 242 22.50 10.04 20.54
#